data_AF-A0A2K1K7F5-F1
#
_entry.id   AF-A0A2K1K7F5-F1
#
_cell.length_a   1.000
_cell.length_b   1.000
_cell.length_c   1.000
_cell.angle_alpha   90.00
_cell.angle_beta   90.00
_cell.angle_gamma   90.00
#
_symmetry.space_group_name_H-M   'P 1'
#
loop_
_entity.id
_entity.type
_entity.pdbx_description
1 polymer ?
#
loop_
_entity_poly.entity_id
_entity_poly.type
_entity_poly.pdbx_seq_one_letter_code
_entity_poly.pdbx_strand_id
1 'polypeptide(L)'
;MKCNACWKNLEGRAVATTCGHIFCTEDAQKILSSVDANCPLCEQTLSKSKVKAVDMSPTDEWINMVMAGVAPQSIMKSAFKGVIFWIGQKDVEVQLSVNKALHFRQKCEQMQGAYAQKMRQVEEAYTAKLQQVHSGYQKAMKKIQAMDHEKEVMLKDKKEIQEKYTEKSRQKRKLEEMYDALRKEYELLRRSIASSTPDNTAVVQRPNPYSFAPNFNGLDDIRHQSSGLSDMAPNTPAVTPNFWRNSCPEAQLCSFDLPNLQQSSRNQRQATGNSLPRPFSAGSPTMFNASVHSQFATSAGAQPSDTFRNLLRSPGTRRSQGLMRGL
;
A
#
# COMPACT_ATOMS: atom_id res chain seq x y z
N MET A 1 25.36 3.31 44.75
CA MET A 1 24.20 2.51 44.31
C MET A 1 23.18 3.43 43.67
N LYS A 2 22.23 2.91 42.90
CA LYS A 2 21.13 3.70 42.34
C LYS A 2 19.81 3.39 43.02
N CYS A 3 18.88 4.35 43.03
CA CYS A 3 17.51 4.14 43.48
C CYS A 3 16.81 3.20 42.49
N ASN A 4 16.12 2.15 42.98
CA ASN A 4 15.46 1.20 42.08
C ASN A 4 14.11 1.70 41.52
N ALA A 5 13.71 2.93 41.86
CA ALA A 5 12.54 3.60 41.28
C ALA A 5 12.96 4.65 40.24
N CYS A 6 13.69 5.70 40.65
CA CYS A 6 14.13 6.77 39.75
C CYS A 6 15.47 6.55 39.05
N TRP A 7 16.24 5.52 39.44
CA TRP A 7 17.54 5.15 38.84
C TRP A 7 18.63 6.23 38.94
N LYS A 8 18.43 7.25 39.78
CA LYS A 8 19.46 8.22 40.16
C LYS A 8 20.43 7.63 41.17
N ASN A 9 21.65 8.16 41.22
CA ASN A 9 22.63 7.78 42.24
C ASN A 9 22.10 8.15 43.63
N LEU A 10 22.31 7.24 44.59
CA LEU A 10 21.99 7.45 45.99
C LEU A 10 23.20 8.09 46.69
N GLU A 11 22.96 9.23 47.33
CA GLU A 11 23.96 10.00 48.06
C GLU A 11 23.42 10.35 49.45
N GLY A 12 24.27 10.28 50.49
CA GLY A 12 23.85 10.52 51.87
C GLY A 12 22.89 9.46 52.40
N ARG A 13 21.58 9.73 52.43
CA ARG A 13 20.58 8.79 52.98
C ARG A 13 19.77 8.09 51.90
N ALA A 14 19.55 6.80 52.12
CA ALA A 14 18.64 5.97 51.35
C ALA A 14 17.70 5.18 52.27
N VAL A 15 16.73 4.50 51.67
CA VAL A 15 15.82 3.60 52.37
C VAL A 15 15.96 2.20 51.78
N ALA A 16 16.43 1.26 52.58
CA ALA A 16 16.49 -0.15 52.23
C ALA A 16 15.25 -0.90 52.75
N THR A 17 14.77 -1.87 52.00
CA THR A 17 13.61 -2.67 52.35
C THR A 17 14.00 -4.10 52.75
N THR A 18 13.12 -4.78 53.49
CA THR A 18 13.33 -6.21 53.81
C THR A 18 13.29 -7.12 52.59
N CYS A 19 12.72 -6.65 51.46
CA CYS A 19 12.70 -7.38 50.20
C CYS A 19 14.00 -7.21 49.39
N GLY A 20 15.00 -6.52 49.93
CA GLY A 20 16.31 -6.39 49.31
C GLY A 20 16.37 -5.33 48.20
N HIS A 21 15.51 -4.31 48.23
CA HIS A 21 15.55 -3.19 47.29
C HIS A 21 15.87 -1.87 48.01
N ILE A 22 16.46 -0.92 47.28
CA ILE A 22 16.89 0.37 47.84
C ILE A 22 16.30 1.54 47.05
N PHE A 23 15.87 2.57 47.79
CA PHE A 23 15.20 3.74 47.24
C PHE A 23 15.80 5.03 47.81
N CYS A 24 15.69 6.13 47.06
CA CYS A 24 15.94 7.45 47.64
C CYS A 24 14.81 7.80 48.62
N THR A 25 15.07 8.76 49.51
CA THR A 25 14.09 9.20 50.52
C THR A 25 12.77 9.67 49.89
N GLU A 26 12.84 10.41 48.78
CA GLU A 26 11.69 10.91 48.04
C GLU A 26 10.81 9.78 47.51
N ASP A 27 11.39 8.81 46.81
CA ASP A 27 10.64 7.71 46.21
C ASP A 27 10.14 6.73 47.27
N ALA A 28 10.93 6.47 48.32
CA ALA A 28 10.48 5.66 49.45
C ALA A 28 9.24 6.27 50.13
N GLN A 29 9.24 7.59 50.33
CA GLN A 29 8.08 8.29 50.92
C GLN A 29 6.86 8.20 50.01
N LYS A 30 7.02 8.39 48.69
CA LYS A 30 5.92 8.23 47.72
C LYS A 30 5.34 6.82 47.73
N ILE A 31 6.20 5.80 47.71
CA ILE A 31 5.78 4.40 47.73
C ILE A 31 5.02 4.10 49.02
N LEU A 32 5.53 4.51 50.19
CA LEU A 32 4.88 4.25 51.48
C LEU A 32 3.59 5.05 51.69
N SER A 33 3.41 6.15 50.96
CA SER A 33 2.18 6.97 50.98
C SER A 33 1.17 6.54 49.92
N SER A 34 1.55 5.65 49.01
CA SER A 34 0.63 5.08 48.02
C SER A 34 -0.35 4.11 48.69
N VAL A 35 -1.53 3.95 48.09
CA VAL A 35 -2.63 3.13 48.64
C VAL A 35 -2.18 1.70 48.91
N ASP A 36 -1.43 1.10 47.99
CA ASP A 36 -1.02 -0.29 48.08
C ASP A 36 0.33 -0.49 48.80
N ALA A 37 1.12 0.57 48.95
CA ALA A 37 2.45 0.56 49.58
C ALA A 37 3.35 -0.63 49.16
N ASN A 38 3.30 -1.04 47.90
CA ASN A 38 4.03 -2.21 47.40
C ASN A 38 5.40 -1.83 46.79
N CYS A 39 6.36 -2.74 46.89
CA CYS A 39 7.64 -2.60 46.20
C CYS A 39 7.44 -2.63 44.68
N PRO A 40 7.95 -1.66 43.89
CA PRO A 40 7.75 -1.63 42.44
C PRO A 40 8.49 -2.72 41.65
N LEU A 41 9.36 -3.51 42.30
CA LEU A 41 10.19 -4.53 41.64
C LEU A 41 9.74 -5.96 41.90
N CYS A 42 9.21 -6.22 43.10
CA CYS A 42 8.80 -7.57 43.52
C CYS A 42 7.41 -7.60 44.15
N GLU A 43 6.69 -6.48 44.14
CA GLU A 43 5.30 -6.33 44.59
C GLU A 43 5.05 -6.65 46.07
N GLN A 44 6.10 -6.93 46.84
CA GLN A 44 5.98 -7.17 48.27
C GLN A 44 5.48 -5.91 49.00
N THR A 45 4.42 -6.06 49.79
CA THR A 45 3.86 -4.97 50.60
C THR A 45 4.85 -4.47 51.63
N LEU A 46 5.18 -3.19 51.48
CA LEU A 46 6.05 -2.42 52.36
C LEU A 46 5.21 -1.75 53.45
N SER A 47 5.85 -1.53 54.59
CA SER A 47 5.30 -0.77 55.71
C SER A 47 6.45 -0.11 56.44
N LYS A 48 6.17 0.83 57.35
CA LYS A 48 7.21 1.53 58.13
C LYS A 48 8.17 0.59 58.88
N SER A 49 7.73 -0.62 59.25
CA SER A 49 8.58 -1.62 59.92
C SER A 49 9.44 -2.45 58.96
N LYS A 50 9.05 -2.53 57.67
CA LYS A 50 9.76 -3.28 56.61
C LYS A 50 10.76 -2.43 55.83
N VAL A 51 10.98 -1.20 56.27
CA VAL A 51 11.92 -0.25 55.66
C VAL A 51 12.86 0.29 56.73
N LYS A 52 14.11 0.54 56.34
CA LYS A 52 15.12 1.14 57.21
C LYS A 52 15.85 2.24 56.46
N ALA A 53 16.00 3.39 57.11
CA ALA A 53 16.90 4.42 56.63
C ALA A 53 18.33 3.90 56.76
N VAL A 54 19.13 4.07 55.71
CA VAL A 54 20.51 3.65 55.63
C VAL A 54 21.35 4.85 55.22
N ASP A 55 22.47 5.02 55.90
CA ASP A 55 23.52 5.96 55.48
C ASP A 55 24.39 5.30 54.42
N MET A 56 24.53 5.95 53.28
CA MET A 56 25.31 5.48 52.13
C MET A 56 26.81 5.81 52.27
N SER A 57 27.16 6.72 53.19
CA SER A 57 28.53 7.16 53.44
C SER A 57 28.82 7.27 54.94
N PRO A 58 28.74 6.16 55.69
CA PRO A 58 29.06 6.17 57.11
C PRO A 58 30.54 6.53 57.31
N THR A 59 30.82 7.35 58.34
CA THR A 59 32.18 7.73 58.73
C THR A 59 32.94 6.56 59.36
N ASP A 60 34.27 6.52 59.25
CA ASP A 60 35.12 5.48 59.86
C ASP A 60 34.90 5.36 61.38
N GLU A 61 34.72 6.48 62.09
CA GLU A 61 34.42 6.48 63.53
C GLU A 61 33.13 5.72 63.84
N TRP A 62 32.05 6.00 63.09
CA TRP A 62 30.79 5.27 63.20
C TRP A 62 30.96 3.78 62.91
N ILE A 63 31.72 3.42 61.86
CA ILE A 63 31.98 2.02 61.49
C ILE A 63 32.71 1.31 62.64
N ASN A 64 33.77 1.92 63.17
CA ASN A 64 34.55 1.36 64.28
C ASN A 64 33.70 1.17 65.53
N MET A 65 32.85 2.15 65.87
CA MET A 65 31.94 2.07 67.02
C MET A 65 30.89 0.96 66.86
N VAL A 66 30.27 0.84 65.68
CA VAL A 66 29.26 -0.20 65.41
C VAL A 66 29.84 -1.62 65.46
N MET A 67 31.12 -1.78 65.11
CA MET A 67 31.79 -3.08 65.10
C MET A 67 32.39 -3.47 66.46
N ALA A 68 32.53 -2.53 67.40
CA ALA A 68 33.11 -2.79 68.70
C ALA A 68 32.33 -3.86 69.50
N GLY A 69 33.03 -4.90 69.97
CA GLY A 69 32.41 -6.01 70.71
C GLY A 69 31.64 -7.03 69.86
N VAL A 70 31.56 -6.85 68.54
CA VAL A 70 30.94 -7.82 67.63
C VAL A 70 31.90 -8.97 67.35
N ALA A 71 31.43 -10.21 67.50
CA ALA A 71 32.25 -11.39 67.23
C ALA A 71 32.71 -11.42 65.74
N PRO A 72 33.96 -11.83 65.44
CA PRO A 72 34.50 -11.84 64.07
C PRO A 72 33.62 -12.60 63.07
N GLN A 73 33.01 -13.71 63.49
CA GLN A 73 32.07 -14.48 62.67
C GLN A 73 30.85 -13.65 62.21
N SER A 74 30.30 -12.82 63.09
CA SER A 74 29.16 -11.94 62.78
C SER A 74 29.56 -10.82 61.82
N ILE A 75 30.78 -10.27 61.96
CA ILE A 75 31.32 -9.26 61.04
C ILE A 75 31.47 -9.86 59.64
N MET A 76 32.10 -11.03 59.51
CA MET A 76 32.28 -11.71 58.23
C MET A 76 30.95 -12.05 57.56
N LYS A 77 29.97 -12.55 58.33
CA LYS A 77 28.62 -12.84 57.83
C LYS A 77 27.91 -11.57 57.34
N SER A 78 28.08 -10.46 58.03
CA SER A 78 27.48 -9.17 57.66
C SER A 78 28.12 -8.60 56.39
N ALA A 79 29.45 -8.66 56.29
CA ALA A 79 30.19 -8.28 55.09
C ALA A 79 29.74 -9.11 53.87
N PHE A 80 29.64 -10.44 54.02
CA PHE A 80 29.14 -11.32 52.97
C PHE A 80 27.73 -10.93 52.51
N LYS A 81 26.79 -10.72 53.44
CA LYS A 81 25.43 -10.26 53.11
C LYS A 81 25.42 -8.91 52.39
N GLY A 82 26.27 -7.97 52.80
CA GLY A 82 26.42 -6.67 52.14
C GLY A 82 26.90 -6.81 50.69
N VAL A 83 27.88 -7.68 50.45
CA VAL A 83 28.37 -7.99 49.09
C VAL A 83 27.27 -8.61 48.23
N ILE A 84 26.54 -9.60 48.74
CA ILE A 84 25.43 -10.22 48.00
C ILE A 84 24.34 -9.20 47.69
N PHE A 85 24.01 -8.31 48.64
CA PHE A 85 23.05 -7.23 48.41
C PHE A 85 23.52 -6.30 47.29
N TRP A 86 24.80 -5.90 47.29
CA TRP A 86 25.38 -5.06 46.25
C TRP A 86 25.30 -5.73 44.87
N ILE A 87 25.68 -7.00 44.77
CA ILE A 87 25.58 -7.78 43.53
C ILE A 87 24.12 -7.83 43.05
N GLY A 88 23.17 -8.13 43.95
CA GLY A 88 21.75 -8.12 43.61
C GLY A 88 21.25 -6.77 43.08
N GLN A 89 21.73 -5.65 43.63
CA GLN A 89 21.37 -4.34 43.06
C GLN A 89 21.98 -4.13 41.67
N LYS A 90 23.18 -4.65 41.41
CA LYS A 90 23.79 -4.59 40.07
C LYS A 90 23.02 -5.44 39.07
N ASP A 91 22.52 -6.60 39.47
CA ASP A 91 21.67 -7.44 38.63
C ASP A 91 20.36 -6.71 38.30
N VAL A 92 19.73 -6.05 39.28
CA VAL A 92 18.53 -5.23 39.07
C VAL A 92 18.78 -4.08 38.08
N GLU A 93 19.93 -3.40 38.16
CA GLU A 93 20.34 -2.38 37.18
C GLU A 93 20.49 -2.96 35.75
N VAL A 94 21.11 -4.13 35.62
CA VAL A 94 21.28 -4.81 34.32
C VAL A 94 19.94 -5.26 33.76
N GLN A 95 19.07 -5.87 34.57
CA GLN A 95 17.75 -6.34 34.16
C GLN A 95 16.88 -5.19 33.62
N LEU A 96 16.91 -4.01 34.24
CA LEU A 96 16.23 -2.83 33.70
C LEU A 96 16.76 -2.47 32.30
N SER A 97 18.08 -2.45 32.14
CA SER A 97 18.72 -2.12 30.85
C SER A 97 18.30 -3.11 29.76
N VAL A 98 18.32 -4.41 30.07
CA VAL A 98 17.88 -5.49 29.18
C VAL A 98 16.40 -5.34 28.83
N ASN A 99 15.53 -5.12 29.82
CA ASN A 99 14.08 -4.96 29.59
C ASN A 99 13.78 -3.74 28.69
N LYS A 100 14.48 -2.62 28.89
CA LYS A 100 14.37 -1.45 28.01
C LYS A 100 14.81 -1.78 26.58
N ALA A 101 15.95 -2.45 26.42
CA ALA A 101 16.46 -2.86 25.12
C ALA A 101 15.50 -3.82 24.39
N LEU A 102 14.95 -4.80 25.11
CA LEU A 102 13.95 -5.73 24.59
C LEU A 102 12.68 -5.03 24.15
N HIS A 103 12.17 -4.09 24.95
CA HIS A 103 10.99 -3.30 24.60
C HIS A 103 11.23 -2.46 23.31
N PHE A 104 12.39 -1.82 23.19
CA PHE A 104 12.74 -1.10 21.96
C PHE A 104 12.86 -2.04 20.76
N ARG A 105 13.51 -3.20 20.92
CA ARG A 105 13.61 -4.22 19.87
C ARG A 105 12.23 -4.66 19.39
N GLN A 106 11.34 -5.00 20.32
CA GLN A 106 9.98 -5.43 19.99
C GLN A 106 9.20 -4.34 19.24
N LYS A 107 9.34 -3.07 19.65
CA LYS A 107 8.70 -1.94 18.95
C LYS A 107 9.25 -1.75 17.53
N CYS A 108 10.56 -1.93 17.34
CA CYS A 108 11.18 -1.90 16.01
C CYS A 108 10.68 -3.04 15.12
N GLU A 109 10.59 -4.27 15.65
CA GLU A 109 10.08 -5.44 14.92
C GLU A 109 8.61 -5.26 14.51
N GLN A 110 7.77 -4.75 15.41
CA GLN A 110 6.37 -4.43 15.11
C GLN A 110 6.27 -3.40 13.98
N MET A 111 7.07 -2.33 14.04
CA MET A 111 7.08 -1.29 13.03
C MET A 111 7.56 -1.83 11.68
N GLN A 112 8.63 -2.63 11.66
CA GLN A 112 9.13 -3.28 10.45
C GLN A 112 8.09 -4.21 9.82
N GLY A 113 7.40 -5.01 10.64
CA GLY A 113 6.29 -5.86 10.20
C GLY A 113 5.15 -5.07 9.56
N ALA A 114 4.75 -3.94 10.16
CA ALA A 114 3.72 -3.07 9.62
C ALA A 114 4.13 -2.44 8.28
N TYR A 115 5.39 -2.02 8.12
CA TYR A 115 5.89 -1.52 6.83
C TYR A 115 5.94 -2.60 5.77
N ALA A 116 6.40 -3.81 6.12
CA ALA A 116 6.42 -4.94 5.18
C ALA A 116 5.00 -5.34 4.74
N GLN A 117 4.01 -5.25 5.63
CA GLN A 117 2.60 -5.47 5.28
C GLN A 117 2.08 -4.39 4.34
N LYS A 118 2.33 -3.11 4.62
CA LYS A 118 1.93 -2.00 3.73
C LYS A 118 2.56 -2.13 2.35
N MET A 119 3.84 -2.51 2.28
CA MET A 119 4.51 -2.74 0.99
C MET A 119 3.85 -3.86 0.19
N ARG A 120 3.51 -4.98 0.83
CA ARG A 120 2.75 -6.06 0.18
C ARG A 120 1.38 -5.60 -0.31
N GLN A 121 0.64 -4.84 0.49
CA GLN A 121 -0.68 -4.31 0.07
C GLN A 121 -0.57 -3.42 -1.17
N VAL A 122 0.46 -2.57 -1.23
CA VAL A 122 0.72 -1.72 -2.40
C VAL A 122 1.06 -2.57 -3.61
N GLU A 123 1.91 -3.58 -3.46
CA GLU A 123 2.31 -4.50 -4.53
C GLU A 123 1.12 -5.30 -5.08
N GLU A 124 0.27 -5.83 -4.19
CA GLU A 124 -0.95 -6.56 -4.54
C GLU A 124 -1.94 -5.65 -5.28
N ALA A 125 -2.18 -4.43 -4.76
CA ALA A 125 -3.08 -3.46 -5.40
C ALA A 125 -2.57 -3.02 -6.78
N TYR A 126 -1.26 -2.78 -6.90
CA TYR A 126 -0.62 -2.43 -8.17
C TYR A 126 -0.76 -3.57 -9.19
N THR A 127 -0.47 -4.80 -8.77
CA THR A 127 -0.58 -5.99 -9.62
C THR A 127 -2.03 -6.21 -10.07
N ALA A 128 -2.99 -6.08 -9.16
CA ALA A 128 -4.41 -6.18 -9.50
C ALA A 128 -4.84 -5.12 -10.51
N LYS A 129 -4.36 -3.88 -10.35
CA LYS A 129 -4.67 -2.80 -11.29
C LYS A 129 -4.07 -3.07 -12.67
N LEU A 130 -2.83 -3.56 -12.72
CA LEU A 130 -2.16 -3.93 -13.96
C LEU A 130 -2.92 -5.04 -14.69
N GLN A 131 -3.35 -6.08 -13.97
CA GLN A 131 -4.18 -7.15 -14.51
C GLN A 131 -5.52 -6.64 -15.04
N GLN A 132 -6.17 -5.71 -14.32
CA GLN A 132 -7.42 -5.10 -14.77
C GLN A 132 -7.26 -4.34 -16.08
N VAL A 133 -6.21 -3.51 -16.20
CA VAL A 133 -5.93 -2.74 -17.42
C VAL A 133 -5.60 -3.69 -18.58
N HIS A 134 -4.75 -4.69 -18.34
CA HIS A 134 -4.40 -5.69 -19.34
C HIS A 134 -5.63 -6.48 -19.84
N SER A 135 -6.51 -6.90 -18.94
CA SER A 135 -7.80 -7.51 -19.26
C SER A 135 -8.68 -6.61 -20.14
N GLY A 136 -8.79 -5.33 -19.77
CA GLY A 136 -9.55 -4.34 -20.54
C GLY A 136 -8.98 -4.13 -21.95
N TYR A 137 -7.65 -4.00 -22.05
CA TYR A 137 -6.94 -3.87 -23.31
C TYR A 137 -7.18 -5.08 -24.21
N GLN A 138 -7.04 -6.31 -23.70
CA GLN A 138 -7.30 -7.52 -24.48
C GLN A 138 -8.73 -7.61 -25.00
N LYS A 139 -9.73 -7.22 -24.19
CA LYS A 139 -11.13 -7.19 -24.62
C LYS A 139 -11.37 -6.16 -25.73
N ALA A 140 -10.82 -4.96 -25.57
CA ALA A 140 -10.92 -3.92 -26.59
C ALA A 140 -10.25 -4.36 -27.91
N MET A 141 -9.06 -4.97 -27.82
CA MET A 141 -8.34 -5.51 -28.98
C MET A 141 -9.18 -6.54 -29.75
N LYS A 142 -9.80 -7.49 -29.05
CA LYS A 142 -10.70 -8.48 -29.68
C LYS A 142 -11.90 -7.83 -30.36
N LYS A 143 -12.47 -6.77 -29.76
CA LYS A 143 -13.61 -6.04 -30.35
C LYS A 143 -13.20 -5.28 -31.61
N ILE A 144 -12.02 -4.65 -31.61
CA ILE A 144 -11.49 -3.97 -32.79
C ILE A 144 -11.31 -5.00 -33.93
N GLN A 145 -10.70 -6.15 -33.65
CA GLN A 145 -10.52 -7.22 -34.63
C GLN A 145 -11.85 -7.73 -35.19
N ALA A 146 -12.87 -7.90 -34.36
CA ALA A 146 -14.20 -8.31 -34.81
C ALA A 146 -14.86 -7.25 -35.72
N MET A 147 -14.81 -5.97 -35.34
CA MET A 147 -15.37 -4.88 -36.15
C MET A 147 -14.60 -4.69 -37.47
N ASP A 148 -13.28 -4.87 -37.47
CA ASP A 148 -12.48 -4.82 -38.70
C ASP A 148 -12.87 -5.96 -39.65
N HIS A 149 -13.09 -7.17 -39.12
CA HIS A 149 -13.59 -8.29 -39.91
C HIS A 149 -14.99 -8.03 -40.46
N GLU A 150 -15.93 -7.54 -39.64
CA GLU A 150 -17.28 -7.16 -40.10
C GLU A 150 -17.22 -6.09 -41.19
N LYS A 151 -16.36 -5.07 -41.03
CA LYS A 151 -16.15 -4.03 -42.03
C LYS A 151 -15.64 -4.62 -43.35
N GLU A 152 -14.69 -5.55 -43.31
CA GLU A 152 -14.20 -6.23 -44.53
C GLU A 152 -15.31 -7.02 -45.24
N VAL A 153 -16.15 -7.72 -44.50
CA VAL A 153 -17.31 -8.43 -45.05
C VAL A 153 -18.29 -7.45 -45.71
N MET A 154 -18.67 -6.38 -45.01
CA MET A 154 -19.59 -5.37 -45.54
C MET A 154 -19.02 -4.67 -46.79
N LEU A 155 -17.71 -4.45 -46.86
CA LEU A 155 -17.06 -3.89 -48.05
C LEU A 155 -17.11 -4.85 -49.24
N LYS A 156 -16.96 -6.17 -49.02
CA LYS A 156 -17.12 -7.19 -50.06
C LYS A 156 -18.56 -7.25 -50.57
N ASP A 157 -19.53 -7.27 -49.66
CA ASP A 157 -20.97 -7.31 -50.02
C ASP A 157 -21.38 -6.06 -50.80
N LYS A 158 -20.91 -4.88 -50.37
CA LYS A 158 -21.12 -3.62 -51.11
C LYS A 158 -20.59 -3.73 -52.54
N LYS A 159 -19.37 -4.27 -52.71
CA LYS A 159 -18.76 -4.44 -54.04
C LYS A 159 -19.58 -5.40 -54.90
N GLU A 160 -20.01 -6.53 -54.35
CA GLU A 160 -20.82 -7.52 -55.07
C GLU A 160 -22.18 -6.95 -55.52
N ILE A 161 -22.87 -6.23 -54.62
CA ILE A 161 -24.15 -5.58 -54.95
C ILE A 161 -23.95 -4.52 -56.03
N GLN A 162 -22.87 -3.73 -55.94
CA GLN A 162 -22.56 -2.72 -56.96
C GLN A 162 -22.32 -3.36 -58.32
N GLU A 163 -21.57 -4.47 -58.40
CA GLU A 163 -21.34 -5.21 -59.64
C GLU A 163 -22.65 -5.74 -60.22
N LYS A 164 -23.49 -6.39 -59.39
CA LYS A 164 -24.83 -6.87 -59.80
C LYS A 164 -25.72 -5.73 -60.31
N TYR A 165 -25.70 -4.58 -59.65
CA TYR A 165 -26.47 -3.40 -60.06
C TYR A 165 -26.01 -2.87 -61.42
N THR A 166 -24.70 -2.71 -61.62
CA THR A 166 -24.15 -2.26 -62.91
C THR A 166 -24.49 -3.22 -64.04
N GLU A 167 -24.44 -4.52 -63.79
CA GLU A 167 -24.81 -5.54 -64.76
C GLU A 167 -26.32 -5.50 -65.08
N LYS A 168 -27.17 -5.35 -64.06
CA LYS A 168 -28.61 -5.17 -64.26
C LYS A 168 -28.95 -3.90 -65.03
N SER A 169 -28.23 -2.80 -64.76
CA SER A 169 -28.40 -1.56 -65.52
C SER A 169 -28.02 -1.72 -66.99
N ARG A 170 -26.96 -2.49 -67.30
CA ARG A 170 -26.58 -2.82 -68.69
C ARG A 170 -27.66 -3.65 -69.39
N GLN A 171 -28.18 -4.67 -68.71
CA GLN A 171 -29.26 -5.51 -69.22
C GLN A 171 -30.53 -4.71 -69.49
N LYS A 172 -30.92 -3.82 -68.56
CA LYS A 172 -32.06 -2.92 -68.71
C LYS A 172 -31.90 -2.03 -69.94
N ARG A 173 -30.74 -1.36 -70.08
CA ARG A 173 -30.48 -0.48 -71.24
C ARG A 173 -30.60 -1.23 -72.56
N LYS A 174 -30.05 -2.45 -72.64
CA LYS A 174 -30.17 -3.31 -73.83
C LYS A 174 -31.63 -3.65 -74.14
N LEU A 175 -32.44 -3.94 -73.13
CA LEU A 175 -33.86 -4.24 -73.31
C LEU A 175 -34.65 -3.00 -73.75
N GLU A 176 -34.36 -1.82 -73.18
CA GLU A 176 -34.95 -0.53 -73.60
C GLU A 176 -34.60 -0.23 -75.06
N GLU A 177 -33.32 -0.39 -75.46
CA GLU A 177 -32.88 -0.23 -76.86
C GLU A 177 -33.64 -1.17 -77.81
N MET A 178 -33.79 -2.45 -77.43
CA MET A 178 -34.55 -3.43 -78.22
C MET A 178 -36.04 -3.12 -78.29
N TYR A 179 -36.64 -2.69 -77.18
CA TYR A 179 -38.06 -2.32 -77.13
C TYR A 179 -38.34 -1.08 -78.00
N ASP A 180 -37.48 -0.06 -77.92
CA ASP A 180 -37.60 1.15 -78.73
C ASP A 180 -37.43 0.86 -80.22
N ALA A 181 -36.54 -0.07 -80.58
CA ALA A 181 -36.40 -0.56 -81.95
C ALA A 181 -37.70 -1.21 -82.46
N LEU A 182 -38.23 -2.18 -81.71
CA LEU A 182 -39.49 -2.85 -82.06
C LEU A 182 -40.67 -1.89 -82.15
N ARG A 183 -40.74 -0.92 -81.23
CA ARG A 183 -41.77 0.13 -81.24
C ARG A 183 -41.67 1.01 -82.50
N LYS A 184 -40.46 1.40 -82.91
CA LYS A 184 -40.24 2.16 -84.14
C LYS A 184 -40.68 1.36 -85.36
N GLU A 185 -40.35 0.06 -85.42
CA GLU A 185 -40.79 -0.83 -86.50
C GLU A 185 -42.33 -0.94 -86.55
N TYR A 186 -42.98 -1.12 -85.40
CA TYR A 186 -44.44 -1.16 -85.32
C TYR A 186 -45.09 0.15 -85.81
N GLU A 187 -44.55 1.31 -85.43
CA GLU A 187 -45.05 2.61 -85.90
C GLU A 187 -44.84 2.81 -87.41
N LEU A 188 -43.72 2.32 -87.98
CA LEU A 188 -43.50 2.33 -89.43
C LEU A 188 -44.50 1.43 -90.16
N LEU A 189 -44.74 0.23 -89.65
CA LEU A 189 -45.72 -0.71 -90.20
C LEU A 189 -47.16 -0.18 -90.08
N ARG A 190 -47.50 0.44 -88.95
CA ARG A 190 -48.80 1.08 -88.75
C ARG A 190 -49.00 2.24 -89.73
N ARG A 191 -47.97 3.07 -89.96
CA ARG A 191 -48.04 4.18 -90.94
C ARG A 191 -48.19 3.67 -92.37
N SER A 192 -47.51 2.58 -92.75
CA SER A 192 -47.64 1.99 -94.09
C SER A 192 -49.04 1.43 -94.34
N ILE A 193 -49.66 0.83 -93.32
CA ILE A 193 -51.07 0.37 -93.36
C ILE A 193 -52.04 1.56 -93.40
N ALA A 194 -51.77 2.65 -92.66
CA ALA A 194 -52.60 3.85 -92.66
C ALA A 194 -52.53 4.65 -93.98
N SER A 195 -51.41 4.59 -94.72
CA SER A 195 -51.26 5.24 -96.03
C SER A 195 -51.92 4.49 -97.21
N SER A 196 -52.55 3.34 -96.97
CA SER A 196 -53.13 2.47 -98.02
C SER A 196 -54.66 2.32 -97.96
N THR A 197 -55.39 3.21 -97.28
CA THR A 197 -56.87 3.28 -97.31
C THR A 197 -57.37 4.73 -97.38
N PRO A 198 -58.41 5.07 -98.19
CA PRO A 198 -59.07 6.36 -98.13
C PRO A 198 -60.24 6.39 -97.13
N ASP A 199 -60.27 7.48 -96.37
CA ASP A 199 -61.36 8.20 -95.70
C ASP A 199 -62.30 7.59 -94.63
N ASN A 200 -62.28 8.33 -93.51
CA ASN A 200 -63.35 8.66 -92.56
C ASN A 200 -64.01 7.56 -91.70
N THR A 201 -63.78 7.66 -90.38
CA THR A 201 -64.86 7.73 -89.37
C THR A 201 -64.35 8.30 -88.04
N ALA A 202 -65.26 8.97 -87.36
CA ALA A 202 -65.05 9.88 -86.25
C ALA A 202 -64.92 9.20 -84.87
N VAL A 203 -64.25 9.91 -83.95
CA VAL A 203 -64.45 9.96 -82.48
C VAL A 203 -64.15 8.68 -81.66
N VAL A 204 -63.34 8.86 -80.60
CA VAL A 204 -63.65 8.58 -79.17
C VAL A 204 -62.33 8.66 -78.37
N GLN A 205 -62.21 9.65 -77.49
CA GLN A 205 -61.33 9.56 -76.32
C GLN A 205 -61.90 8.47 -75.40
N ARG A 206 -61.10 7.46 -75.03
CA ARG A 206 -61.36 6.63 -73.86
C ARG A 206 -60.08 6.37 -73.05
N PRO A 207 -60.20 6.30 -71.71
CA PRO A 207 -59.07 6.46 -70.79
C PRO A 207 -58.24 5.18 -70.68
N ASN A 208 -56.95 5.34 -70.45
CA ASN A 208 -56.01 4.26 -70.17
C ASN A 208 -56.42 3.46 -68.91
N PRO A 209 -56.76 2.15 -69.01
CA PRO A 209 -57.17 1.34 -67.85
C PRO A 209 -56.00 0.77 -67.03
N TYR A 210 -54.75 1.05 -67.37
CA TYR A 210 -53.58 0.59 -66.60
C TYR A 210 -52.65 1.77 -66.30
N SER A 211 -53.07 2.58 -65.33
CA SER A 211 -52.18 3.48 -64.57
C SER A 211 -51.67 2.71 -63.35
N PHE A 212 -50.66 1.86 -63.56
CA PHE A 212 -49.73 1.50 -62.48
C PHE A 212 -48.48 2.36 -62.67
N ALA A 213 -48.59 3.64 -62.32
CA ALA A 213 -47.42 4.42 -61.96
C ALA A 213 -47.13 4.12 -60.49
N PRO A 214 -45.99 3.51 -60.12
CA PRO A 214 -45.44 3.76 -58.80
C PRO A 214 -45.04 5.23 -58.83
N ASN A 215 -45.71 6.03 -58.01
CA ASN A 215 -45.36 7.42 -57.77
C ASN A 215 -43.96 7.45 -57.15
N PHE A 216 -42.92 7.59 -57.97
CA PHE A 216 -41.56 7.83 -57.50
C PHE A 216 -41.33 9.34 -57.39
N ASN A 217 -42.19 10.00 -56.63
CA ASN A 217 -41.87 11.30 -56.05
C ASN A 217 -41.18 11.03 -54.72
N GLY A 218 -39.85 11.03 -54.73
CA GLY A 218 -39.08 10.80 -53.51
C GLY A 218 -37.59 10.70 -53.71
N LEU A 219 -36.98 11.55 -54.55
CA LEU A 219 -35.53 11.73 -54.52
C LEU A 219 -35.12 13.13 -55.01
N ASP A 220 -35.72 14.17 -54.44
CA ASP A 220 -35.18 15.54 -54.50
C ASP A 220 -35.74 16.34 -53.32
N ASP A 221 -35.34 15.98 -52.10
CA ASP A 221 -35.21 16.95 -51.02
C ASP A 221 -34.47 16.29 -49.84
N ILE A 222 -33.20 16.64 -49.62
CA ILE A 222 -32.54 16.97 -48.34
C ILE A 222 -31.09 17.33 -48.72
N ARG A 223 -30.94 18.54 -49.26
CA ARG A 223 -29.66 19.28 -49.18
C ARG A 223 -29.97 20.68 -48.67
N HIS A 224 -29.67 20.87 -47.38
CA HIS A 224 -29.56 22.13 -46.64
C HIS A 224 -30.85 22.89 -46.31
N GLN A 225 -31.29 22.76 -45.05
CA GLN A 225 -31.57 23.95 -44.25
C GLN A 225 -31.21 23.73 -42.77
N SER A 226 -30.15 24.43 -42.39
CA SER A 226 -29.90 24.90 -41.03
C SER A 226 -31.00 25.87 -40.58
N SER A 227 -31.37 25.80 -39.29
CA SER A 227 -31.72 26.90 -38.35
C SER A 227 -33.07 26.72 -37.62
N GLY A 228 -32.98 26.49 -36.29
CA GLY A 228 -33.90 26.89 -35.18
C GLY A 228 -35.37 26.44 -35.20
N LEU A 229 -36.14 26.38 -34.10
CA LEU A 229 -35.99 26.34 -32.63
C LEU A 229 -37.43 26.21 -32.07
N SER A 230 -37.64 25.50 -30.95
CA SER A 230 -38.81 25.55 -30.00
C SER A 230 -40.16 24.99 -30.48
N ASP A 231 -41.10 24.46 -29.68
CA ASP A 231 -41.17 23.95 -28.29
C ASP A 231 -42.59 23.32 -28.11
N MET A 232 -42.78 22.59 -27.01
CA MET A 232 -44.04 22.12 -26.35
C MET A 232 -44.32 20.60 -26.33
N ALA A 233 -44.15 20.05 -25.11
CA ALA A 233 -44.27 18.66 -24.65
C ALA A 233 -45.69 18.34 -24.07
N PRO A 234 -46.00 17.15 -23.45
CA PRO A 234 -45.40 16.74 -22.16
C PRO A 234 -45.26 15.21 -21.87
N ASN A 235 -44.39 14.91 -20.87
CA ASN A 235 -44.43 13.82 -19.86
C ASN A 235 -43.15 12.96 -19.76
N THR A 236 -42.14 13.38 -18.99
CA THR A 236 -41.44 12.63 -17.88
C THR A 236 -40.19 13.39 -17.37
N PRO A 237 -39.72 13.15 -16.11
CA PRO A 237 -39.09 14.17 -15.27
C PRO A 237 -37.60 14.41 -15.53
N ALA A 238 -37.17 15.60 -15.09
CA ALA A 238 -35.95 16.31 -15.42
C ALA A 238 -34.63 15.65 -14.99
N VAL A 239 -33.64 15.74 -15.89
CA VAL A 239 -32.20 15.72 -15.58
C VAL A 239 -31.57 16.94 -16.24
N THR A 240 -30.95 17.80 -15.45
CA THR A 240 -30.17 18.97 -15.89
C THR A 240 -28.88 19.07 -15.06
N PRO A 241 -27.85 19.81 -15.49
CA PRO A 241 -27.06 19.53 -16.69
C PRO A 241 -25.55 19.83 -16.51
N ASN A 242 -24.76 19.51 -17.55
CA ASN A 242 -23.48 20.14 -17.92
C ASN A 242 -22.21 19.81 -17.12
N PHE A 243 -21.34 19.03 -17.77
CA PHE A 243 -19.90 19.00 -17.52
C PHE A 243 -19.21 19.49 -18.81
N TRP A 244 -18.36 20.50 -18.68
CA TRP A 244 -17.51 21.18 -19.70
C TRP A 244 -18.25 22.25 -20.56
N ARG A 245 -17.86 23.53 -20.61
CA ARG A 245 -16.53 24.14 -20.46
C ARG A 245 -16.66 25.68 -20.39
N ASN A 246 -15.97 26.33 -19.44
CA ASN A 246 -14.97 27.40 -19.65
C ASN A 246 -14.79 28.31 -18.41
N SER A 247 -13.56 28.85 -18.34
CA SER A 247 -13.12 30.02 -17.57
C SER A 247 -12.44 29.75 -16.23
N CYS A 248 -11.10 29.81 -16.25
CA CYS A 248 -10.33 30.29 -15.10
C CYS A 248 -10.75 31.73 -14.78
N PRO A 249 -10.76 32.08 -13.50
CA PRO A 249 -9.87 33.15 -13.05
C PRO A 249 -9.09 32.77 -11.78
N GLU A 250 -7.81 33.12 -11.81
CA GLU A 250 -7.02 33.76 -10.75
C GLU A 250 -7.21 33.36 -9.26
N ALA A 251 -6.13 32.75 -8.73
CA ALA A 251 -5.54 32.85 -7.39
C ALA A 251 -6.25 32.35 -6.11
N GLN A 252 -5.43 31.72 -5.26
CA GLN A 252 -5.53 31.46 -3.80
C GLN A 252 -6.03 30.08 -3.29
N LEU A 253 -5.02 29.26 -2.92
CA LEU A 253 -4.83 28.59 -1.60
C LEU A 253 -5.43 27.21 -1.27
N CYS A 254 -4.61 26.48 -0.50
CA CYS A 254 -4.84 25.33 0.41
C CYS A 254 -4.64 23.92 -0.17
N SER A 255 -3.45 23.32 0.01
CA SER A 255 -2.98 22.53 1.18
C SER A 255 -3.72 21.20 1.37
N PHE A 256 -3.02 20.10 1.10
CA PHE A 256 -3.42 18.73 1.45
C PHE A 256 -2.87 18.40 2.85
N ASP A 257 -3.76 18.12 3.79
CA ASP A 257 -3.42 17.76 5.17
C ASP A 257 -2.96 16.29 5.31
N LEU A 258 -1.83 16.12 5.99
CA LEU A 258 -1.32 14.86 6.55
C LEU A 258 -1.74 14.79 8.03
N PRO A 259 -2.25 13.65 8.56
CA PRO A 259 -2.49 13.54 9.98
C PRO A 259 -1.16 13.34 10.76
N ASN A 260 -0.75 14.47 11.33
CA ASN A 260 -0.02 14.73 12.58
C ASN A 260 0.56 13.53 13.36
N LEU A 261 1.90 13.49 13.45
CA LEU A 261 2.69 12.75 14.43
C LEU A 261 3.59 13.76 15.14
N GLN A 262 3.01 14.54 16.06
CA GLN A 262 3.75 15.57 16.80
C GLN A 262 4.48 14.98 18.00
N GLN A 263 5.79 15.20 17.98
CA GLN A 263 6.71 15.03 19.08
C GLN A 263 6.33 15.89 20.28
N SER A 264 6.34 15.30 21.48
CA SER A 264 6.49 16.02 22.73
C SER A 264 7.98 16.24 22.98
N SER A 265 8.46 17.48 22.81
CA SER A 265 9.68 17.94 23.47
C SER A 265 9.61 19.45 23.70
N ARG A 266 9.44 19.83 24.97
CA ARG A 266 9.72 21.17 25.48
C ARG A 266 10.44 21.02 26.82
N ASN A 267 11.66 21.53 26.87
CA ASN A 267 12.35 22.17 28.01
C ASN A 267 13.73 22.59 27.46
N GLN A 268 13.88 23.81 26.95
CA GLN A 268 14.35 24.99 27.68
C GLN A 268 15.68 24.78 28.42
N ARG A 269 16.76 25.37 27.88
CA ARG A 269 17.82 26.03 28.66
C ARG A 269 18.65 26.94 27.76
N GLN A 270 18.78 28.19 28.21
CA GLN A 270 19.71 29.20 27.75
C GLN A 270 21.14 28.80 28.10
N ALA A 271 22.10 29.10 27.23
CA ALA A 271 23.47 29.43 27.61
C ALA A 271 24.15 30.21 26.46
N THR A 272 24.99 31.13 26.89
CA THR A 272 25.62 32.28 26.24
C THR A 272 26.88 31.96 25.43
N GLY A 273 27.17 32.80 24.43
CA GLY A 273 28.54 33.33 24.22
C GLY A 273 29.32 32.89 22.97
N ASN A 274 29.57 33.87 22.09
CA ASN A 274 30.75 34.10 21.21
C ASN A 274 31.09 33.02 20.14
N SER A 275 31.55 33.30 18.92
CA SER A 275 31.89 34.50 18.14
C SER A 275 32.29 34.06 16.71
N LEU A 276 31.72 34.69 15.68
CA LEU A 276 32.21 34.96 14.29
C LEU A 276 32.76 33.83 13.36
N PRO A 277 32.73 34.04 12.00
CA PRO A 277 32.68 32.94 11.01
C PRO A 277 33.81 32.92 9.94
N ARG A 278 33.74 31.86 9.09
CA ARG A 278 34.28 31.66 7.69
C ARG A 278 35.74 31.15 7.52
N PRO A 279 36.15 30.65 6.32
CA PRO A 279 35.50 29.69 5.40
C PRO A 279 36.46 28.65 4.71
N PHE A 280 35.87 27.67 4.01
CA PHE A 280 36.35 26.92 2.80
C PHE A 280 37.74 26.22 2.74
N SER A 281 37.72 24.91 2.41
CA SER A 281 38.50 24.21 1.33
C SER A 281 38.58 22.70 1.65
N ALA A 282 37.88 21.82 0.95
CA ALA A 282 38.38 20.98 -0.16
C ALA A 282 39.71 20.24 0.14
N GLY A 283 39.63 18.91 0.26
CA GLY A 283 40.80 18.01 0.26
C GLY A 283 40.59 16.70 1.03
N SER A 284 40.12 15.65 0.35
CA SER A 284 40.53 14.25 0.62
C SER A 284 41.87 14.02 -0.12
N PRO A 285 42.75 13.05 0.23
CA PRO A 285 42.41 11.70 0.72
C PRO A 285 43.40 11.07 1.74
N THR A 286 43.20 9.77 1.97
CA THR A 286 44.09 8.72 2.52
C THR A 286 44.07 8.42 4.03
N MET A 287 43.27 7.40 4.37
CA MET A 287 43.69 6.12 4.98
C MET A 287 44.95 6.14 5.87
N PHE A 288 44.75 6.08 7.19
CA PHE A 288 45.58 5.31 8.11
C PHE A 288 44.70 4.80 9.26
N ASN A 289 44.43 3.50 9.23
CA ASN A 289 43.78 2.76 10.30
C ASN A 289 44.89 2.18 11.20
N ALA A 290 45.05 2.73 12.40
CA ALA A 290 45.95 2.21 13.42
C ALA A 290 45.09 1.58 14.53
N SER A 291 44.89 0.26 14.45
CA SER A 291 44.47 -0.55 15.59
C SER A 291 45.67 -1.34 16.08
N VAL A 292 46.07 -1.01 17.30
CA VAL A 292 47.07 -1.67 18.11
C VAL A 292 46.44 -2.95 18.69
N HIS A 293 46.99 -4.13 18.41
CA HIS A 293 47.06 -5.19 19.42
C HIS A 293 48.12 -6.25 19.09
N SER A 294 48.88 -6.56 20.14
CA SER A 294 50.07 -7.38 20.20
C SER A 294 49.80 -8.88 20.02
N GLN A 295 50.83 -9.54 19.51
CA GLN A 295 51.01 -10.95 19.19
C GLN A 295 51.07 -11.86 20.43
N PHE A 296 50.71 -13.14 20.31
CA PHE A 296 51.60 -14.28 20.62
C PHE A 296 51.08 -15.63 20.04
N ALA A 297 51.98 -16.26 19.27
CA ALA A 297 52.24 -17.71 19.07
C ALA A 297 51.27 -18.65 18.30
N THR A 298 51.60 -18.82 17.00
CA THR A 298 51.96 -20.07 16.28
C THR A 298 51.28 -21.42 16.60
N SER A 299 50.58 -22.01 15.61
CA SER A 299 51.08 -23.20 14.86
C SER A 299 50.14 -23.64 13.73
N ALA A 300 50.77 -23.89 12.56
CA ALA A 300 50.47 -24.86 11.51
C ALA A 300 49.02 -25.09 10.98
N GLY A 301 48.85 -24.81 9.68
CA GLY A 301 48.44 -25.86 8.74
C GLY A 301 47.00 -25.87 8.23
N ALA A 302 46.87 -25.59 6.93
CA ALA A 302 45.88 -26.14 5.98
C ALA A 302 44.39 -25.69 6.06
N GLN A 303 43.99 -24.94 5.03
CA GLN A 303 42.64 -25.00 4.45
C GLN A 303 42.45 -26.35 3.74
N PRO A 304 41.24 -26.93 3.75
CA PRO A 304 40.45 -26.83 2.51
C PRO A 304 38.92 -26.70 2.69
N SER A 305 38.35 -26.21 1.61
CA SER A 305 36.97 -26.19 1.09
C SER A 305 35.94 -27.24 1.56
N ASP A 306 34.71 -26.74 1.63
CA ASP A 306 33.43 -27.31 1.20
C ASP A 306 32.90 -28.67 1.74
N THR A 307 31.59 -28.58 2.02
CA THR A 307 30.53 -29.58 1.83
C THR A 307 30.09 -30.53 2.97
N PHE A 308 28.79 -30.41 3.24
CA PHE A 308 27.83 -31.39 3.80
C PHE A 308 27.98 -31.93 5.23
N ARG A 309 27.15 -31.40 6.15
CA ARG A 309 26.57 -32.21 7.25
C ARG A 309 25.12 -31.83 7.55
N ASN A 310 24.21 -32.45 6.81
CA ASN A 310 22.86 -32.76 7.27
C ASN A 310 22.86 -34.21 7.76
N LEU A 311 22.82 -34.46 9.07
CA LEU A 311 22.24 -35.68 9.65
C LEU A 311 21.81 -35.40 11.09
N LEU A 312 20.51 -35.11 11.24
CA LEU A 312 19.78 -35.13 12.50
C LEU A 312 19.80 -36.57 13.08
N ARG A 313 20.33 -36.73 14.29
CA ARG A 313 20.12 -37.91 15.13
C ARG A 313 18.82 -37.74 15.91
N SER A 314 17.86 -38.64 15.72
CA SER A 314 16.78 -38.92 16.67
C SER A 314 17.10 -40.19 17.45
N PRO A 315 16.89 -40.26 18.78
CA PRO A 315 17.01 -41.52 19.52
C PRO A 315 15.68 -42.28 19.52
N GLY A 316 15.71 -43.54 19.06
CA GLY A 316 14.60 -44.48 19.21
C GLY A 316 14.56 -45.09 20.61
N THR A 317 13.39 -45.06 21.24
CA THR A 317 13.09 -45.82 22.47
C THR A 317 12.27 -47.05 22.11
N ARG A 318 12.85 -48.24 22.32
CA ARG A 318 12.14 -49.53 22.28
C ARG A 318 11.22 -49.64 23.50
N ARG A 319 9.93 -49.86 23.30
CA ARG A 319 9.02 -50.43 24.31
C ARG A 319 9.02 -51.95 24.17
N SER A 320 9.47 -52.65 25.20
CA SER A 320 9.28 -54.09 25.39
C SER A 320 7.92 -54.35 26.05
N GLN A 321 7.13 -55.20 25.41
CA GLN A 321 6.04 -55.98 25.99
C GLN A 321 6.61 -56.83 27.14
N GLY A 322 6.01 -56.95 28.32
CA GLY A 322 4.72 -57.59 28.56
C GLY A 322 4.95 -59.09 28.81
N LEU A 323 5.27 -59.49 30.04
CA LEU A 323 5.22 -60.90 30.45
C LEU A 323 4.75 -61.06 31.90
N MET A 324 3.73 -61.91 32.04
CA MET A 324 3.05 -62.41 33.23
C MET A 324 3.95 -63.18 34.21
N ARG A 325 3.63 -63.07 35.51
CA ARG A 325 3.66 -64.07 36.62
C ARG A 325 3.55 -63.26 37.93
N GLY A 326 2.74 -63.53 38.93
CA GLY A 326 1.98 -64.72 39.31
C GLY A 326 2.17 -64.89 40.83
N LEU A 327 1.05 -65.05 41.56
CA LEU A 327 0.85 -65.20 43.01
C LEU A 327 0.87 -63.92 43.85
#